data_AF-A0A1Y1Y9G0-F1
#
_entry.id   AF-A0A1Y1Y9G0-F1
#
_cell.length_a   1.000
_cell.length_b   1.000
_cell.length_c   1.000
_cell.angle_alpha   90.00
_cell.angle_beta   90.00
_cell.angle_gamma   90.00
#
_symmetry.space_group_name_H-M   'P 1'
#
loop_
_entity.id
_entity.type
_entity.pdbx_description
1 polymer ?
#
loop_
_entity_poly.entity_id
_entity_poly.type
_entity_poly.pdbx_seq_one_letter_code
_entity_poly.pdbx_strand_id
1 'polypeptide(L)'
;MNLPEVVQSHAGLIPVYYSAHPGGETDRVIRLGPFRRNVFTTTHRAQPADFAEYEWLIRYATPETWYERPGRGLLKHMATLEASGCEPVDILPLHNPRPVSLETPRVWASAALTTPTDDDIYDCSAGHSVDGEYTGACAQCTDEKSDALDATPLLYCLILSTSQASDPFIHGAHFNGRQIYKLVKCGSREAAAAEAFYASGVNGWNVTFSCVLRVGETWEERSGAAERVNELWNLAEDAESESTIRAFY
;
A
#
# COMPACT_ATOMS: atom_id res chain seq x y z
N MET A 1 -33.71 -5.21 -2.80
CA MET A 1 -32.45 -4.87 -2.12
C MET A 1 -31.42 -5.86 -2.63
N ASN A 2 -30.45 -5.43 -3.45
CA ASN A 2 -29.42 -6.33 -3.95
C ASN A 2 -28.50 -6.67 -2.77
N LEU A 3 -28.29 -7.97 -2.53
CA LEU A 3 -27.34 -8.41 -1.51
C LEU A 3 -25.93 -7.95 -1.92
N PRO A 4 -25.06 -7.56 -0.96
CA PRO A 4 -23.68 -7.25 -1.28
C PRO A 4 -23.01 -8.48 -1.90
N GLU A 5 -22.19 -8.23 -2.91
CA GLU A 5 -21.34 -9.25 -3.54
C GLU A 5 -20.55 -10.00 -2.46
N VAL A 6 -20.43 -11.33 -2.61
CA VAL A 6 -19.75 -12.18 -1.63
C VAL A 6 -18.44 -12.67 -2.23
N VAL A 7 -17.32 -12.32 -1.60
CA VAL A 7 -15.98 -12.78 -2.01
C VAL A 7 -15.43 -13.80 -1.02
N GLN A 8 -14.69 -14.78 -1.52
CA GLN A 8 -14.19 -15.92 -0.74
C GLN A 8 -12.68 -15.86 -0.48
N SER A 9 -11.95 -15.00 -1.18
CA SER A 9 -10.49 -14.93 -1.15
C SER A 9 -10.00 -13.50 -1.33
N HIS A 10 -8.70 -13.28 -1.06
CA HIS A 10 -8.04 -12.01 -1.29
C HIS A 10 -8.15 -11.53 -2.75
N ALA A 11 -8.10 -12.45 -3.72
CA ALA A 11 -8.20 -12.11 -5.15
C ALA A 11 -9.58 -11.57 -5.53
N GLY A 12 -10.64 -11.95 -4.80
CA GLY A 12 -11.96 -11.36 -4.98
C GLY A 12 -12.11 -9.98 -4.32
N LEU A 13 -11.43 -9.74 -3.20
CA LEU A 13 -11.44 -8.45 -2.50
C LEU A 13 -10.58 -7.40 -3.22
N ILE A 14 -9.38 -7.80 -3.64
CA ILE A 14 -8.37 -6.98 -4.32
C ILE A 14 -8.06 -7.68 -5.64
N PRO A 15 -8.90 -7.46 -6.68
CA PRO A 15 -8.65 -8.02 -8.00
C PRO A 15 -7.46 -7.35 -8.67
N VAL A 16 -6.91 -8.04 -9.66
CA VAL A 16 -5.91 -7.48 -10.55
C VAL A 16 -6.58 -6.59 -11.59
N TYR A 17 -6.01 -5.42 -11.85
CA TYR A 17 -6.44 -4.53 -12.92
C TYR A 17 -5.27 -4.31 -13.89
N TYR A 18 -5.39 -4.88 -15.08
CA TYR A 18 -4.49 -4.60 -16.20
C TYR A 18 -4.85 -3.25 -16.83
N SER A 19 -3.84 -2.49 -17.23
CA SER A 19 -4.01 -1.17 -17.85
C SER A 19 -4.88 -1.19 -19.12
N ALA A 20 -4.97 -2.35 -19.79
CA ALA A 20 -5.87 -2.62 -20.92
C ALA A 20 -7.38 -2.50 -20.61
N HIS A 21 -7.75 -2.65 -19.35
CA HIS A 21 -9.14 -2.75 -18.92
C HIS A 21 -9.43 -1.73 -17.82
N PRO A 22 -9.55 -0.42 -18.15
CA PRO A 22 -9.83 0.65 -17.18
C PRO A 22 -11.24 0.58 -16.55
N GLY A 23 -11.99 -0.50 -16.79
CA GLY A 23 -13.32 -0.71 -16.25
C GLY A 23 -13.27 -1.35 -14.86
N GLY A 24 -13.32 -0.56 -13.80
CA GLY A 24 -13.53 -1.15 -12.48
C GLY A 24 -13.46 -0.26 -11.25
N GLU A 25 -13.15 1.03 -11.37
CA GLU A 25 -13.05 1.92 -10.22
C GLU A 25 -14.43 2.29 -9.67
N THR A 26 -15.05 1.40 -8.90
CA THR A 26 -16.26 1.73 -8.15
C THR A 26 -16.10 1.32 -6.69
N ASP A 27 -16.18 2.33 -5.83
CA ASP A 27 -16.29 2.13 -4.40
C ASP A 27 -17.52 1.27 -4.09
N ARG A 28 -17.34 0.18 -3.36
CA ARG A 28 -18.41 -0.80 -3.13
C ARG A 28 -18.30 -1.47 -1.78
N VAL A 29 -19.46 -1.91 -1.27
CA VAL A 29 -19.53 -2.75 -0.08
C VAL A 29 -19.58 -4.20 -0.51
N ILE A 30 -18.59 -4.98 -0.07
CA ILE A 30 -18.45 -6.41 -0.35
C ILE A 30 -18.57 -7.17 0.96
N ARG A 31 -19.17 -8.36 0.93
CA ARG A 31 -19.17 -9.29 2.06
C ARG A 31 -18.03 -10.29 1.92
N LEU A 32 -17.14 -10.34 2.91
CA LEU A 32 -16.13 -11.38 3.02
C LEU A 32 -16.79 -12.65 3.56
N GLY A 33 -17.01 -13.64 2.68
CA GLY A 33 -17.71 -14.89 2.97
C GLY A 33 -17.16 -15.62 4.21
N PRO A 34 -15.84 -15.92 4.26
CA PRO A 34 -15.23 -16.67 5.36
C PRO A 34 -15.41 -16.02 6.73
N PHE A 35 -15.43 -14.68 6.79
CA PHE A 35 -15.49 -13.92 8.04
C PHE A 35 -16.87 -13.35 8.35
N ARG A 36 -17.80 -13.46 7.39
CA ARG A 36 -19.16 -12.90 7.45
C ARG A 36 -19.18 -11.39 7.73
N ARG A 37 -18.12 -10.67 7.35
CA ARG A 37 -17.94 -9.23 7.57
C ARG A 37 -18.16 -8.45 6.28
N ASN A 38 -18.80 -7.30 6.39
CA ASN A 38 -18.88 -6.35 5.28
C ASN A 38 -17.65 -5.45 5.29
N VAL A 39 -17.12 -5.13 4.12
CA VAL A 39 -15.97 -4.26 3.94
C VAL A 39 -16.31 -3.23 2.88
N PHE A 40 -15.96 -1.97 3.14
CA PHE A 40 -16.07 -0.91 2.16
C PHE A 40 -14.75 -0.80 1.39
N THR A 41 -14.77 -1.10 0.10
CA THR A 41 -13.58 -1.08 -0.74
C THR A 41 -13.54 0.20 -1.54
N THR A 42 -12.38 0.85 -1.60
CA THR A 42 -12.13 2.04 -2.43
C THR A 42 -10.97 1.81 -3.37
N THR A 43 -11.03 2.34 -4.59
CA THR A 43 -10.04 2.06 -5.66
C THR A 43 -9.42 3.32 -6.28
N HIS A 44 -9.67 4.50 -5.71
CA HIS A 44 -9.12 5.75 -6.25
C HIS A 44 -7.59 5.75 -6.24
N ARG A 45 -6.99 6.41 -7.23
CA ARG A 45 -5.53 6.57 -7.34
C ARG A 45 -4.97 7.40 -6.19
N ALA A 46 -3.89 6.92 -5.56
CA ALA A 46 -3.22 7.66 -4.51
C ALA A 46 -2.51 8.90 -5.07
N GLN A 47 -2.53 9.98 -4.28
CA GLN A 47 -1.91 11.26 -4.56
C GLN A 47 -0.69 11.47 -3.67
N PRO A 48 0.25 12.38 -4.02
CA PRO A 48 1.39 12.69 -3.17
C PRO A 48 1.02 13.11 -1.74
N ALA A 49 -0.14 13.74 -1.55
CA ALA A 49 -0.65 14.09 -0.22
C ALA A 49 -0.97 12.85 0.64
N ASP A 50 -1.44 11.77 0.01
CA ASP A 50 -1.75 10.51 0.71
C ASP A 50 -0.46 9.82 1.16
N PHE A 51 0.57 9.80 0.30
CA PHE A 51 1.88 9.27 0.68
C PHE A 51 2.49 10.07 1.85
N ALA A 52 2.49 11.41 1.76
CA ALA A 52 3.03 12.29 2.80
C ALA A 52 2.31 12.14 4.16
N GLU A 53 1.04 11.73 4.17
CA GLU A 53 0.29 11.46 5.40
C GLU A 53 0.88 10.27 6.18
N TYR A 54 1.43 9.27 5.48
CA TYR A 54 1.90 8.01 6.04
C TYR A 54 3.41 7.80 5.96
N GLU A 55 4.15 8.69 5.30
CA GLU A 55 5.62 8.62 5.14
C GLU A 55 6.33 8.41 6.49
N TRP A 56 5.87 9.08 7.55
CA TRP A 56 6.46 8.92 8.89
C TRP A 56 6.43 7.47 9.39
N LEU A 57 5.40 6.70 9.03
CA LEU A 57 5.30 5.30 9.44
C LEU A 57 6.22 4.43 8.57
N ILE A 58 6.24 4.68 7.25
CA ILE A 58 7.09 3.96 6.30
C ILE A 58 8.57 4.14 6.65
N ARG A 59 8.95 5.36 7.06
CA ARG A 59 10.33 5.76 7.33
C ARG A 59 10.83 5.35 8.71
N TYR A 60 10.02 5.53 9.76
CA TYR A 60 10.50 5.42 11.15
C TYR A 60 9.91 4.24 11.93
N ALA A 61 8.87 3.56 11.42
CA ALA A 61 8.21 2.52 12.19
C ALA A 61 8.91 1.18 12.08
N THR A 62 8.97 0.48 13.20
CA THR A 62 9.21 -0.96 13.19
C THR A 62 7.98 -1.66 12.62
N PRO A 63 8.13 -2.55 11.61
CA PRO A 63 7.03 -3.35 11.11
C PRO A 63 6.34 -4.13 12.22
N GLU A 64 5.08 -4.48 11.99
CA GLU A 64 4.25 -5.26 12.91
C GLU A 64 3.92 -4.58 14.27
N THR A 65 4.31 -3.33 14.46
CA THR A 65 4.13 -2.58 15.71
C THR A 65 3.08 -1.47 15.56
N TRP A 66 2.31 -1.23 16.61
CA TRP A 66 1.27 -0.18 16.64
C TRP A 66 1.82 1.16 17.12
N TYR A 67 1.42 2.23 16.46
CA TYR A 67 1.83 3.60 16.75
C TYR A 67 0.63 4.55 16.74
N GLU A 68 0.70 5.60 17.57
CA GLU A 68 -0.09 6.81 17.37
C GLU A 68 0.71 7.76 16.47
N ARG A 69 0.03 8.56 15.64
CA ARG A 69 0.72 9.55 14.81
C ARG A 69 1.46 10.56 15.68
N PRO A 70 2.78 10.75 15.49
CA PRO A 70 3.52 11.76 16.20
C PRO A 70 3.03 13.18 15.89
N GLY A 71 3.18 14.08 16.85
CA GLY A 71 2.88 15.50 16.64
C GLY A 71 3.76 16.10 15.53
N ARG A 72 3.21 17.05 14.76
CA ARG A 72 3.92 17.71 13.65
C ARG A 72 5.27 18.31 14.04
N GLY A 73 5.40 18.79 15.28
CA GLY A 73 6.66 19.34 15.81
C GLY A 73 7.77 18.29 15.92
N LEU A 74 7.43 17.08 16.39
CA LEU A 74 8.39 15.97 16.50
C LEU A 74 8.83 15.51 15.12
N LEU A 75 7.89 15.33 14.18
CA LEU A 75 8.22 14.93 12.81
C LEU A 75 9.16 15.94 12.12
N LYS A 76 8.91 17.24 12.30
CA LYS A 76 9.81 18.30 11.79
C LYS A 76 11.20 18.26 12.43
N HIS A 77 11.26 18.01 13.74
CA HIS A 77 12.53 17.91 14.45
C HIS A 77 13.35 16.72 13.94
N MET A 78 12.73 15.55 13.77
CA MET A 78 13.37 14.35 13.23
C MET A 78 13.92 14.60 11.82
N ALA A 79 13.12 15.17 10.93
CA ALA A 79 13.56 15.51 9.57
C ALA A 79 14.74 16.51 9.56
N THR A 80 14.79 17.43 10.53
CA THR A 80 15.91 18.38 10.66
C THR A 80 17.18 17.70 11.14
N LEU A 81 17.07 16.73 12.06
CA LEU A 81 18.21 15.94 12.54
C LEU A 81 18.83 15.13 11.40
N GLU A 82 18.01 14.42 10.63
CA GLU A 82 18.48 13.62 9.49
C GLU A 82 19.11 14.50 8.40
N ALA A 83 18.52 15.65 8.09
CA ALA A 83 19.10 16.62 7.15
C ALA A 83 20.46 17.16 7.63
N SER A 84 20.75 17.07 8.92
CA SER A 84 22.03 17.45 9.54
C SER A 84 22.99 16.26 9.70
N GLY A 85 22.62 15.06 9.23
CA GLY A 85 23.40 13.84 9.38
C GLY A 85 23.38 13.23 10.79
N CYS A 86 22.41 13.63 11.62
CA CYS A 86 22.20 13.07 12.95
C CYS A 86 21.13 11.98 12.91
N GLU A 87 21.31 10.94 13.74
CA GLU A 87 20.30 9.91 13.94
C GLU A 87 18.99 10.53 14.49
N PRO A 88 17.83 10.26 13.85
CA PRO A 88 16.55 10.73 14.34
C PRO A 88 16.17 10.02 15.65
N VAL A 89 15.28 10.63 16.41
CA VAL A 89 14.69 10.00 17.60
C VAL A 89 13.67 8.95 17.16
N ASP A 90 13.70 7.77 17.75
CA ASP A 90 12.70 6.72 17.48
C ASP A 90 11.29 7.17 17.82
N ILE A 91 10.33 6.86 16.94
CA ILE A 91 8.91 7.00 17.27
C ILE A 91 8.54 5.96 18.33
N LEU A 92 7.74 6.38 19.32
CA LEU A 92 7.42 5.52 20.46
C LEU A 92 6.31 4.51 20.11
N PRO A 93 6.58 3.20 20.24
CA PRO A 93 5.55 2.18 20.13
C PRO A 93 4.44 2.39 21.15
N LEU A 94 3.20 2.10 20.75
CA LEU A 94 2.07 2.18 21.65
C LEU A 94 2.07 1.00 22.64
N HIS A 95 2.21 1.31 23.93
CA HIS A 95 2.09 0.31 24.98
C HIS A 95 0.62 -0.11 25.14
N ASN A 96 0.33 -1.41 25.03
CA ASN A 96 -1.02 -1.98 25.09
C ASN A 96 -2.01 -1.36 24.06
N PRO A 97 -1.84 -1.66 22.76
CA PRO A 97 -2.54 -0.95 21.68
C PRO A 97 -4.05 -1.23 21.61
N ARG A 98 -4.52 -2.39 22.09
CA ARG A 98 -5.95 -2.79 22.12
C ARG A 98 -6.72 -2.37 20.85
N PRO A 99 -6.29 -2.85 19.66
CA PRO A 99 -6.89 -2.46 18.40
C PRO A 99 -8.34 -2.93 18.30
N VAL A 100 -9.27 -2.00 18.05
CA VAL A 100 -10.69 -2.28 17.90
C VAL A 100 -10.98 -3.02 16.60
N SER A 101 -11.92 -3.96 16.65
CA SER A 101 -12.51 -4.57 15.45
C SER A 101 -13.68 -3.75 14.94
N LEU A 102 -13.53 -3.10 13.79
CA LEU A 102 -14.56 -2.26 13.18
C LEU A 102 -15.62 -3.11 12.49
N GLU A 103 -16.89 -2.78 12.66
CA GLU A 103 -18.00 -3.54 12.03
C GLU A 103 -17.87 -3.59 10.50
N THR A 104 -17.52 -2.46 9.88
CA THR A 104 -17.27 -2.35 8.44
C THR A 104 -15.95 -1.60 8.20
N PRO A 105 -14.81 -2.30 8.15
CA PRO A 105 -13.55 -1.66 7.84
C PRO A 105 -13.49 -1.22 6.38
N ARG A 106 -12.63 -0.24 6.11
CA ARG A 106 -12.30 0.25 4.77
C ARG A 106 -11.06 -0.46 4.24
N VAL A 107 -11.11 -0.93 3.00
CA VAL A 107 -9.94 -1.44 2.27
C VAL A 107 -9.68 -0.56 1.08
N TRP A 108 -8.58 0.17 1.10
CA TRP A 108 -8.12 0.89 -0.08
C TRP A 108 -7.29 -0.05 -0.95
N ALA A 109 -7.91 -0.57 -2.01
CA ALA A 109 -7.26 -1.35 -3.05
C ALA A 109 -6.62 -0.40 -4.08
N SER A 110 -5.53 0.26 -3.70
CA SER A 110 -4.78 1.18 -4.58
C SER A 110 -3.99 0.42 -5.65
N ALA A 111 -3.40 1.15 -6.59
CA ALA A 111 -2.57 0.59 -7.66
C ALA A 111 -1.46 -0.34 -7.13
N ALA A 112 -0.87 -0.01 -5.99
CA ALA A 112 0.11 -0.87 -5.31
C ALA A 112 -0.40 -2.28 -4.96
N LEU A 113 -1.71 -2.51 -4.88
CA LEU A 113 -2.32 -3.82 -4.58
C LEU A 113 -3.02 -4.46 -5.77
N THR A 114 -3.42 -3.66 -6.76
CA THR A 114 -4.19 -4.13 -7.92
C THR A 114 -3.38 -4.27 -9.19
N THR A 115 -2.26 -3.54 -9.33
CA THR A 115 -1.39 -3.65 -10.51
C THR A 115 -0.58 -4.95 -10.43
N PRO A 116 -0.65 -5.81 -11.45
CA PRO A 116 0.16 -7.03 -11.50
C PRO A 116 1.60 -6.74 -11.95
N THR A 117 2.50 -7.71 -11.82
CA THR A 117 3.89 -7.57 -12.30
C THR A 117 4.01 -7.70 -13.82
N ASP A 118 3.04 -8.36 -14.46
CA ASP A 118 2.95 -8.59 -15.91
C ASP A 118 2.01 -7.60 -16.62
N ASP A 119 1.91 -6.36 -16.15
CA ASP A 119 0.98 -5.36 -16.69
C ASP A 119 1.28 -5.00 -18.17
N ASP A 120 0.23 -4.64 -18.90
CA ASP A 120 0.28 -4.38 -20.34
C ASP A 120 1.08 -3.09 -20.64
N ILE A 121 2.07 -3.18 -21.55
CA ILE A 121 2.90 -2.04 -21.97
C ILE A 121 2.42 -1.52 -23.33
N TYR A 122 1.88 -0.30 -23.32
CA TYR A 122 1.35 0.34 -24.53
C TYR A 122 2.35 1.26 -25.24
N ASP A 123 3.36 1.77 -24.53
CA ASP A 123 4.37 2.66 -25.11
C ASP A 123 5.59 1.86 -25.59
N CYS A 124 5.54 1.39 -26.85
CA CYS A 124 6.65 0.69 -27.47
C CYS A 124 7.58 1.67 -28.20
N SER A 125 8.53 2.26 -27.47
CA SER A 125 9.58 3.10 -28.05
C SER A 125 10.69 2.31 -28.76
N ALA A 126 10.75 0.99 -28.55
CA ALA A 126 11.76 0.08 -29.11
C ALA A 126 11.49 -0.38 -30.55
N GLY A 127 10.39 0.07 -31.17
CA GLY A 127 10.05 -0.28 -32.56
C GLY A 127 9.61 -1.73 -32.74
N HIS A 128 9.14 -2.40 -31.69
CA HIS A 128 8.55 -3.74 -31.79
C HIS A 128 7.15 -3.73 -32.43
N SER A 129 6.58 -2.56 -32.72
CA SER A 129 5.39 -2.42 -33.57
C SER A 129 5.79 -2.62 -35.04
N VAL A 130 5.62 -3.85 -35.51
CA VAL A 130 5.85 -4.21 -36.91
C VAL A 130 4.73 -3.59 -37.76
N ASP A 131 5.08 -2.58 -38.55
CA ASP A 131 4.29 -1.94 -39.61
C ASP A 131 2.88 -1.43 -39.21
N GLY A 132 2.79 -0.12 -38.96
CA GLY A 132 1.53 0.62 -38.86
C GLY A 132 1.07 0.89 -37.43
N GLU A 133 0.02 1.71 -37.30
CA GLU A 133 -0.61 2.19 -36.06
C GLU A 133 -1.09 1.03 -35.16
N TYR A 134 -0.18 0.31 -34.53
CA TYR A 134 -0.51 -0.70 -33.53
C TYR A 134 -0.88 0.02 -32.24
N THR A 135 -2.16 0.00 -31.91
CA THR A 135 -2.74 0.63 -30.71
C THR A 135 -2.87 -0.34 -29.53
N GLY A 136 -2.29 -1.54 -29.63
CA GLY A 136 -2.34 -2.59 -28.61
C GLY A 136 -1.13 -2.60 -27.68
N ALA A 137 -1.18 -3.47 -26.67
CA ALA A 137 -0.05 -3.76 -25.79
C ALA A 137 1.05 -4.49 -26.56
N CYS A 138 2.31 -4.11 -26.32
CA CYS A 138 3.48 -4.73 -26.91
C CYS A 138 3.92 -5.93 -26.08
N ALA A 139 3.61 -7.14 -26.55
CA ALA A 139 3.94 -8.38 -25.86
C ALA A 139 5.43 -8.48 -25.49
N GLN A 140 6.33 -8.13 -26.41
CA GLN A 140 7.77 -8.21 -26.14
C GLN A 140 8.20 -7.23 -25.04
N CYS A 141 7.67 -6.00 -25.01
CA CYS A 141 7.98 -5.06 -23.94
C CYS A 141 7.35 -5.50 -22.60
N THR A 142 6.13 -6.03 -22.62
CA THR A 142 5.48 -6.59 -21.42
C THR A 142 6.32 -7.74 -20.85
N ASP A 143 6.74 -8.70 -21.67
CA ASP A 143 7.56 -9.84 -21.24
C ASP A 143 8.91 -9.35 -20.65
N GLU A 144 9.62 -8.47 -21.37
CA GLU A 144 10.91 -7.94 -20.92
C GLU A 144 10.80 -7.17 -19.58
N LYS A 145 9.76 -6.37 -19.40
CA LYS A 145 9.53 -5.60 -18.17
C LYS A 145 9.04 -6.47 -17.01
N SER A 146 8.19 -7.47 -17.30
CA SER A 146 7.75 -8.46 -16.32
C SER A 146 8.93 -9.27 -15.79
N ASP A 147 9.78 -9.79 -16.68
CA ASP A 147 10.98 -10.53 -16.31
C ASP A 147 11.94 -9.68 -15.44
N ALA A 148 12.09 -8.40 -15.79
CA ALA A 148 12.91 -7.46 -15.01
C ALA A 148 12.32 -7.21 -13.62
N LEU A 149 10.99 -7.08 -13.50
CA LEU A 149 10.31 -6.94 -12.21
C LEU A 149 10.41 -8.21 -11.37
N ASP A 150 10.23 -9.39 -11.95
CA ASP A 150 10.33 -10.68 -11.24
C ASP A 150 11.76 -10.92 -10.71
N ALA A 151 12.78 -10.40 -11.41
CA ALA A 151 14.17 -10.40 -10.95
C ALA A 151 14.47 -9.31 -9.90
N THR A 152 13.56 -8.36 -9.69
CA THR A 152 13.73 -7.24 -8.76
C THR A 152 13.06 -7.55 -7.42
N PRO A 153 13.78 -7.58 -6.29
CA PRO A 153 13.16 -7.78 -4.99
C PRO A 153 12.31 -6.55 -4.61
N LEU A 154 10.99 -6.74 -4.56
CA LEU A 154 10.01 -5.71 -4.21
C LEU A 154 9.59 -5.81 -2.74
N LEU A 155 9.18 -4.66 -2.20
CA LEU A 155 8.70 -4.50 -0.84
C LEU A 155 7.34 -3.77 -0.85
N TYR A 156 6.27 -4.52 -0.62
CA TYR A 156 4.92 -4.01 -0.51
C TYR A 156 4.67 -3.54 0.93
N CYS A 157 4.44 -2.24 1.10
CA CYS A 157 4.13 -1.63 2.38
C CYS A 157 2.62 -1.42 2.51
N LEU A 158 2.03 -1.93 3.59
CA LEU A 158 0.63 -1.75 3.95
C LEU A 158 0.53 -0.94 5.23
N ILE A 159 -0.28 0.11 5.21
CA ILE A 159 -0.66 0.85 6.43
C ILE A 159 -2.02 0.33 6.88
N LEU A 160 -2.03 -0.39 8.01
CA LEU A 160 -3.24 -0.80 8.69
C LEU A 160 -3.63 0.26 9.73
N SER A 161 -4.91 0.49 9.94
CA SER A 161 -5.36 1.39 11.00
C SER A 161 -6.69 1.00 11.63
N THR A 162 -6.85 1.38 12.90
CA THR A 162 -8.09 1.26 13.66
C THR A 162 -8.05 2.23 14.84
N SER A 163 -9.06 2.18 15.71
CA SER A 163 -9.08 2.93 16.96
C SER A 163 -8.54 2.08 18.12
N GLN A 164 -7.85 2.71 19.06
CA GLN A 164 -7.46 2.09 20.33
C GLN A 164 -8.66 2.06 21.29
N ALA A 165 -8.98 0.91 21.88
CA ALA A 165 -10.00 0.85 22.93
C ALA A 165 -9.55 1.65 24.18
N SER A 166 -10.41 2.53 24.69
CA SER A 166 -10.17 3.29 25.93
C SER A 166 -10.32 2.42 27.17
N ASP A 167 -11.32 1.54 27.19
CA ASP A 167 -11.64 0.60 28.27
C ASP A 167 -11.50 -0.86 27.79
N PRO A 168 -10.99 -1.80 28.62
CA PRO A 168 -11.02 -3.24 28.31
C PRO A 168 -12.42 -3.80 28.02
N PHE A 169 -13.51 -3.17 28.50
CA PHE A 169 -14.87 -3.60 28.23
C PHE A 169 -15.59 -2.64 27.28
N ILE A 170 -15.56 -2.97 25.99
CA ILE A 170 -16.18 -2.18 24.93
C ILE A 170 -17.72 -2.28 25.03
N HIS A 171 -18.38 -1.19 25.41
CA HIS A 171 -19.85 -1.08 25.42
C HIS A 171 -20.32 -0.20 24.26
N GLY A 172 -20.79 -0.82 23.17
CA GLY A 172 -21.44 -0.13 22.04
C GLY A 172 -20.50 0.40 20.94
N ALA A 173 -21.11 1.01 19.91
CA ALA A 173 -20.47 1.44 18.66
C ALA A 173 -19.68 2.78 18.75
N HIS A 174 -19.44 3.30 19.95
CA HIS A 174 -18.75 4.58 20.15
C HIS A 174 -17.31 4.33 20.59
N PHE A 175 -16.42 4.19 19.60
CA PHE A 175 -14.99 4.11 19.84
C PHE A 175 -14.44 5.52 20.07
N ASN A 176 -14.42 5.97 21.32
CA ASN A 176 -13.77 7.24 21.72
C ASN A 176 -12.23 7.10 21.81
N GLY A 177 -11.67 6.22 20.99
CA GLY A 177 -10.26 5.88 20.93
C GLY A 177 -9.47 6.80 20.03
N ARG A 178 -8.15 6.87 20.26
CA ARG A 178 -7.24 7.50 19.30
C ARG A 178 -7.03 6.59 18.09
N GLN A 179 -6.79 7.18 16.93
CA GLN A 179 -6.42 6.39 15.75
C GLN A 179 -5.00 5.84 15.94
N ILE A 180 -4.84 4.57 15.67
CA ILE A 180 -3.58 3.85 15.74
C ILE A 180 -3.28 3.20 14.39
N TYR A 181 -2.00 3.12 14.07
CA TYR A 181 -1.49 2.70 12.78
C TYR A 181 -0.44 1.61 12.95
N LYS A 182 -0.37 0.70 11.99
CA LYS A 182 0.60 -0.39 11.95
C LYS A 182 1.11 -0.53 10.52
N LEU A 183 2.44 -0.57 10.36
CA LEU A 183 3.07 -0.89 9.08
C LEU A 183 3.25 -2.39 8.97
N VAL A 184 2.84 -2.96 7.84
CA VAL A 184 3.15 -4.34 7.45
C VAL A 184 3.96 -4.30 6.16
N LYS A 185 5.03 -5.10 6.09
CA LYS A 185 5.91 -5.23 4.91
C LYS A 185 5.75 -6.64 4.33
N CYS A 186 5.50 -6.75 3.04
CA CYS A 186 5.30 -7.99 2.30
C CYS A 186 6.24 -8.06 1.09
N GLY A 187 6.67 -9.27 0.70
CA GLY A 187 7.57 -9.46 -0.44
C GLY A 187 6.87 -9.60 -1.80
N SER A 188 5.54 -9.63 -1.83
CA SER A 188 4.75 -9.75 -3.06
C SER A 188 3.37 -9.12 -2.91
N ARG A 189 2.76 -8.83 -4.06
CA ARG A 189 1.40 -8.30 -4.14
C ARG A 189 0.38 -9.28 -3.55
N GLU A 190 0.52 -10.58 -3.82
CA GLU A 190 -0.36 -11.63 -3.33
C GLU A 190 -0.29 -11.74 -1.80
N ALA A 191 0.92 -11.65 -1.23
CA ALA A 191 1.10 -11.64 0.22
C ALA A 191 0.45 -10.39 0.84
N ALA A 192 0.65 -9.22 0.24
CA ALA A 192 0.03 -7.98 0.70
C ALA A 192 -1.51 -8.01 0.60
N ALA A 193 -2.05 -8.53 -0.50
CA ALA A 193 -3.49 -8.70 -0.67
C ALA A 193 -4.09 -9.71 0.32
N ALA A 194 -3.37 -10.81 0.60
CA ALA A 194 -3.77 -11.78 1.61
C ALA A 194 -3.78 -11.18 3.02
N GLU A 195 -2.76 -10.40 3.37
CA GLU A 195 -2.71 -9.68 4.64
C GLU A 195 -3.84 -8.66 4.76
N ALA A 196 -4.10 -7.87 3.72
CA ALA A 196 -5.23 -6.95 3.67
C ALA A 196 -6.59 -7.66 3.87
N PHE A 197 -6.77 -8.82 3.23
CA PHE A 197 -7.98 -9.66 3.37
C PHE A 197 -8.14 -10.19 4.80
N TYR A 198 -7.06 -10.66 5.42
CA TYR A 198 -7.08 -11.16 6.80
C TYR A 198 -7.29 -10.02 7.81
N ALA A 199 -6.55 -8.92 7.68
CA ALA A 199 -6.64 -7.76 8.56
C ALA A 199 -8.05 -7.13 8.54
N SER A 200 -8.63 -6.95 7.36
CA SER A 200 -9.99 -6.42 7.24
C SER A 200 -11.04 -7.43 7.65
N GLY A 201 -10.89 -8.70 7.29
CA GLY A 201 -11.89 -9.73 7.55
C GLY A 201 -11.91 -10.24 8.99
N VAL A 202 -10.79 -10.76 9.46
CA VAL A 202 -10.67 -11.33 10.80
C VAL A 202 -10.62 -10.21 11.83
N ASN A 203 -9.65 -9.31 11.68
CA ASN A 203 -9.38 -8.32 12.72
C ASN A 203 -10.34 -7.13 12.65
N GLY A 204 -10.93 -6.85 11.49
CA GLY A 204 -11.80 -5.69 11.31
C GLY A 204 -11.02 -4.38 11.27
N TRP A 205 -9.80 -4.38 10.72
CA TRP A 205 -8.97 -3.20 10.60
C TRP A 205 -9.03 -2.62 9.19
N ASN A 206 -8.80 -1.32 9.09
CA ASN A 206 -8.73 -0.65 7.79
C ASN A 206 -7.38 -0.93 7.13
N VAL A 207 -7.38 -0.98 5.81
CA VAL A 207 -6.19 -0.79 4.97
C VAL A 207 -6.28 0.63 4.42
N THR A 208 -5.49 1.55 4.97
CA THR A 208 -5.62 2.99 4.71
C THR A 208 -4.64 3.55 3.71
N PHE A 209 -3.59 2.81 3.37
CA PHE A 209 -2.64 3.18 2.33
C PHE A 209 -1.78 1.98 1.99
N SER A 210 -1.28 1.95 0.76
CA SER A 210 -0.23 1.00 0.37
C SER A 210 0.65 1.57 -0.73
N CYS A 211 1.92 1.16 -0.73
CA CYS A 211 2.89 1.50 -1.76
C CYS A 211 3.89 0.35 -1.96
N VAL A 212 4.62 0.39 -3.05
CA VAL A 212 5.70 -0.57 -3.37
C VAL A 212 7.02 0.18 -3.44
N LEU A 213 8.03 -0.37 -2.78
CA LEU A 213 9.44 0.06 -2.86
C LEU A 213 10.27 -1.07 -3.45
N ARG A 214 11.45 -0.76 -3.98
CA ARG A 214 12.48 -1.77 -4.28
C ARG A 214 13.36 -1.98 -3.04
N VAL A 215 13.71 -3.22 -2.73
CA VAL A 215 14.65 -3.54 -1.64
C VAL A 215 16.02 -2.94 -1.95
N GLY A 216 16.66 -2.32 -0.95
CA GLY A 216 17.87 -1.51 -1.16
C GLY A 216 17.59 -0.06 -1.58
N GLU A 217 16.32 0.30 -1.74
CA GLU A 217 15.87 1.68 -1.96
C GLU A 217 14.98 2.18 -0.81
N THR A 218 15.13 1.67 0.42
CA THR A 218 14.36 2.14 1.57
C THR A 218 15.18 3.14 2.40
N TRP A 219 14.55 3.76 3.40
CA TRP A 219 15.24 4.65 4.33
C TRP A 219 16.23 3.93 5.27
N GLU A 220 16.22 2.60 5.29
CA GLU A 220 17.25 1.82 5.98
C GLU A 220 18.57 1.81 5.20
N GLU A 221 18.52 1.98 3.86
CA GLU A 221 19.70 1.94 2.98
C GLU A 221 20.04 3.28 2.33
N ARG A 222 19.07 4.20 2.19
CA ARG A 222 19.21 5.49 1.50
C ARG A 222 18.75 6.66 2.37
N SER A 223 19.31 7.84 2.13
CA SER A 223 19.02 9.06 2.90
C SER A 223 18.26 10.14 2.12
N GLY A 224 17.87 9.88 0.88
CA GLY A 224 17.22 10.88 0.03
C GLY A 224 15.71 11.00 0.24
N ALA A 225 15.11 11.83 -0.61
CA ALA A 225 13.67 12.03 -0.64
C ALA A 225 12.96 10.87 -1.36
N ALA A 226 11.70 10.66 -1.01
CA ALA A 226 10.82 9.80 -1.78
C ALA A 226 10.43 10.45 -3.11
N GLU A 227 10.51 9.69 -4.19
CA GLU A 227 9.99 10.04 -5.50
C GLU A 227 8.87 9.09 -5.90
N ARG A 228 7.81 9.65 -6.48
CA ARG A 228 6.70 8.86 -6.99
C ARG A 228 7.09 8.20 -8.31
N VAL A 229 6.87 6.90 -8.36
CA VAL A 229 6.88 6.12 -9.59
C VAL A 229 5.44 5.94 -10.10
N ASN A 230 5.23 6.22 -11.39
CA ASN A 230 3.89 6.14 -11.99
C ASN A 230 3.50 4.73 -12.43
N GLU A 231 4.47 3.93 -12.87
CA GLU A 231 4.27 2.57 -13.38
C GLU A 231 5.12 1.59 -12.57
N LEU A 232 4.56 0.46 -12.14
CA LEU A 232 5.24 -0.48 -11.25
C LEU A 232 6.59 -0.93 -11.82
N TRP A 233 6.65 -1.19 -13.13
CA TRP A 233 7.86 -1.67 -13.82
C TRP A 233 9.05 -0.71 -13.78
N ASN A 234 8.82 0.59 -13.57
CA ASN A 234 9.93 1.55 -13.43
C ASN A 234 10.76 1.28 -12.17
N LEU A 235 10.26 0.52 -11.19
CA LEU A 235 11.07 0.12 -10.03
C LEU A 235 12.19 -0.87 -10.41
N ALA A 236 12.02 -1.64 -11.49
CA ALA A 236 13.05 -2.56 -11.98
C ALA A 236 14.22 -1.83 -12.66
N GLU A 237 13.99 -0.60 -13.15
CA GLU A 237 15.05 0.22 -13.74
C GLU A 237 15.99 0.74 -12.66
N ASP A 238 17.22 1.08 -13.03
CA ASP A 238 18.16 1.69 -12.09
C ASP A 238 17.75 3.14 -11.80
N ALA A 239 17.85 3.53 -10.53
CA ALA A 239 17.57 4.90 -10.14
C ALA A 239 18.59 5.86 -10.75
N GLU A 240 18.15 7.05 -11.20
CA GLU A 240 19.07 8.09 -11.67
C GLU A 240 20.05 8.55 -10.58
N SER A 241 19.64 8.40 -9.31
CA SER A 241 20.45 8.74 -8.14
C SER A 241 20.42 7.62 -7.10
N GLU A 242 21.60 7.25 -6.61
CA GLU A 242 21.79 6.27 -5.55
C GLU A 242 21.15 6.69 -4.22
N SER A 243 20.80 7.98 -4.05
CA SER A 243 20.17 8.47 -2.82
C SER A 243 18.65 8.44 -2.85
N THR A 244 18.02 8.38 -4.04
CA THR A 244 16.56 8.56 -4.17
C THR A 244 15.81 7.31 -3.74
N ILE A 245 14.66 7.49 -3.09
CA ILE A 245 13.80 6.39 -2.66
C ILE A 245 12.58 6.37 -3.57
N ARG A 246 12.42 5.34 -4.40
CA ARG A 246 11.33 5.29 -5.37
C ARG A 246 10.15 4.51 -4.82
N ALA A 247 8.97 5.11 -4.89
CA ALA A 247 7.74 4.53 -4.38
C ALA A 247 6.64 4.52 -5.45
N PHE A 248 6.12 3.34 -5.76
CA PHE A 248 4.94 3.17 -6.60
C PHE A 248 3.65 3.18 -5.74
N TYR A 249 2.72 4.08 -6.07
CA TYR A 249 1.41 4.21 -5.43
C TYR A 249 0.37 4.95 -6.29
#